data_AF-A0A8D9DRQ9-F1
#
_entry.id   AF-A0A8D9DRQ9-F1
#
_cell.length_a   1.000
_cell.length_b   1.000
_cell.length_c   1.000
_cell.angle_alpha   90.00
_cell.angle_beta   90.00
_cell.angle_gamma   90.00
#
_symmetry.space_group_name_H-M   'P 1'
#
loop_
_entity.id
_entity.type
_entity.pdbx_description
1 polymer ?
#
loop_
_entity_poly.entity_id
_entity_poly.type
_entity_poly.pdbx_seq_one_letter_code
_entity_poly.pdbx_strand_id
1 'polypeptide(L)'
;MVGLRLKALFFVLLVVMAISIANAAKDLKEKDVGVQRNLHEDDKGDKKDDKGDKKEAPNKDDKKDDKKDDKKEEKEESVGSKVAKKVKGAAASVASAASNASAASAASAASVASAASGKIKGAVAPIGDKLGLKAPSGPSIDVKASGAKGDGKTDDTAAFMAVWKKAIEAATPTTITVPKGDYLVNELMLEGPSKCAITFDMHGNLKAPSAVTTRKPHSGWVNFRKLKDFKLIGNGAIFDGQGSVAWKVNDCKQTGKCNNLPINIRLTQLNNSIISGITSTNSKLFHMNIHQCTNVTLQDVHIDAPPESLNTDGIHVGKSVGVTIRGSKIKTGDDCISIGGGTENLLVEGVECGPGHGLSIGSLGKYPNEQPVKGITIRKCIIKHTDNGVRIKTWPGSPPGLVSGALFEDITMDNVSLPILVDQVYCPHGKCKSGPSKVQLENLSFKNIRGTSSTKIAVQLNCSPGCPCKNVALADINLVSTGKEGAAVSACSNVKPTVTGKMIPAACTEECKPEKK
;
A
#
# COMPACT_ATOMS: atom_id res chain seq x y z
N MET A 1 -12.09 63.26 -26.26
CA MET A 1 -11.68 63.23 -24.83
C MET A 1 -12.06 61.95 -24.05
N VAL A 2 -12.92 61.05 -24.58
CA VAL A 2 -13.36 59.84 -23.85
C VAL A 2 -12.29 58.72 -23.81
N GLY A 3 -11.48 58.55 -24.85
CA GLY A 3 -10.45 57.49 -24.90
C GLY A 3 -9.24 57.72 -23.99
N LEU A 4 -8.93 58.95 -23.61
CA LEU A 4 -7.80 59.26 -22.72
C LEU A 4 -8.16 59.00 -21.25
N ARG A 5 -9.43 59.23 -20.87
CA ARG A 5 -9.94 58.94 -19.52
C ARG A 5 -10.05 57.44 -19.25
N LEU A 6 -10.42 56.64 -20.25
CA LEU A 6 -10.53 55.18 -20.10
C LEU A 6 -9.15 54.52 -19.96
N LYS A 7 -8.15 54.99 -20.70
CA LYS A 7 -6.75 54.53 -20.57
C LYS A 7 -6.15 54.91 -19.21
N ALA A 8 -6.43 56.11 -18.70
CA ALA A 8 -6.01 56.52 -17.37
C ALA A 8 -6.65 55.66 -16.28
N LEU A 9 -7.95 55.34 -16.39
CA LEU A 9 -8.65 54.48 -15.43
C LEU A 9 -8.09 53.05 -15.42
N PHE A 10 -7.76 52.51 -16.60
CA PHE A 10 -7.17 51.17 -16.73
C PHE A 10 -5.76 51.11 -16.15
N PHE A 11 -4.97 52.19 -16.33
CA PHE A 11 -3.62 52.29 -15.75
C PHE A 11 -3.65 52.39 -14.23
N VAL A 12 -4.59 53.18 -13.67
CA VAL A 12 -4.80 53.26 -12.23
C VAL A 12 -5.20 51.90 -11.65
N LEU A 13 -6.09 51.16 -12.33
CA LEU A 13 -6.51 49.83 -11.89
C LEU A 13 -5.34 48.83 -11.85
N LEU A 14 -4.47 48.86 -12.87
CA LEU A 14 -3.26 48.02 -12.93
C LEU A 14 -2.26 48.35 -11.82
N VAL A 15 -2.06 49.64 -11.53
CA VAL A 15 -1.18 50.08 -10.44
C VAL A 15 -1.72 49.66 -9.08
N VAL A 16 -3.03 49.78 -8.85
CA VAL A 16 -3.67 49.35 -7.61
C VAL A 16 -3.56 47.82 -7.44
N MET A 17 -3.77 47.04 -8.50
CA MET A 17 -3.56 45.58 -8.46
C MET A 17 -2.11 45.21 -8.14
N ALA A 18 -1.14 45.88 -8.76
CA ALA A 18 0.28 45.63 -8.52
C ALA A 18 0.68 45.93 -7.06
N ILE A 19 0.16 47.01 -6.48
CA ILE A 19 0.38 47.38 -5.07
C ILE A 19 -0.27 46.35 -4.14
N SER A 20 -1.49 45.89 -4.42
CA SER A 20 -2.14 44.84 -3.62
C SER A 20 -1.39 43.51 -3.66
N ILE A 21 -0.85 43.12 -4.82
CA ILE A 21 -0.04 41.90 -4.96
C ILE A 21 1.29 42.04 -4.21
N ALA A 22 1.95 43.21 -4.28
CA ALA A 22 3.20 43.46 -3.56
C ALA A 22 3.00 43.44 -2.03
N ASN A 23 1.89 44.00 -1.53
CA ASN A 23 1.56 43.96 -0.10
C ASN A 23 1.24 42.52 0.37
N ALA A 24 0.50 41.73 -0.42
CA ALA A 24 0.23 40.33 -0.10
C ALA A 24 1.51 39.47 -0.08
N ALA A 25 2.48 39.76 -0.96
CA ALA A 25 3.79 39.09 -0.96
C ALA A 25 4.64 39.48 0.26
N LYS A 26 4.49 40.70 0.79
CA LYS A 26 5.18 41.16 1.99
C LYS A 26 4.62 40.49 3.25
N ASP A 27 3.30 40.34 3.36
CA ASP A 27 2.62 39.61 4.44
C ASP A 27 2.99 38.12 4.49
N LEU A 28 3.27 37.50 3.33
CA LEU A 28 3.74 36.12 3.26
C LEU A 28 5.18 35.96 3.74
N LYS A 29 6.06 36.95 3.49
CA LYS A 29 7.44 36.94 3.98
C LYS A 29 7.55 37.19 5.48
N GLU A 30 6.68 38.04 6.05
CA GLU A 30 6.68 38.29 7.50
C GLU A 30 6.13 37.11 8.31
N LYS A 31 5.18 36.35 7.74
CA LYS A 31 4.66 35.12 8.38
C LYS A 31 5.68 33.97 8.39
N ASP A 32 6.59 33.89 7.42
CA ASP A 32 7.63 32.86 7.37
C ASP A 32 8.76 33.10 8.40
N VAL A 33 9.07 34.38 8.69
CA VAL A 33 10.08 34.77 9.69
C VAL A 33 9.58 34.60 11.14
N GLY A 34 8.26 34.66 11.36
CA GLY A 34 7.64 34.43 12.67
C GLY A 34 7.56 32.96 13.09
N VAL A 35 7.55 32.02 12.14
CA VAL A 35 7.42 30.58 12.44
C VAL A 35 8.77 29.92 12.77
N GLN A 36 9.89 30.46 12.28
CA GLN A 36 11.23 29.91 12.61
C GLN A 36 11.72 30.24 14.03
N ARG A 37 11.11 31.19 14.74
CA ARG A 37 11.55 31.57 16.10
C ARG A 37 10.92 30.80 17.25
N ASN A 38 9.86 30.00 17.02
CA ASN A 38 9.10 29.33 18.09
C ASN A 38 9.20 27.78 18.08
N LEU A 39 10.28 27.21 17.52
CA LEU A 39 10.52 25.76 17.54
C LEU A 39 11.76 25.35 18.36
N HIS A 40 12.17 26.16 19.35
CA HIS A 40 13.37 25.89 20.16
C HIS A 40 13.22 26.18 21.67
N GLU A 41 12.02 26.07 22.24
CA GLU A 41 11.85 26.02 23.70
C GLU A 41 10.77 24.99 24.01
N ASP A 42 11.20 23.82 24.49
CA ASP A 42 10.49 22.89 25.39
C ASP A 42 11.14 21.49 25.30
N ASP A 43 12.38 21.36 25.80
CA ASP A 43 12.78 20.17 26.57
C ASP A 43 14.15 20.38 27.23
N LYS A 44 14.16 20.85 28.48
CA LYS A 44 15.30 20.71 29.40
C LYS A 44 14.79 20.41 30.80
N GLY A 45 14.72 19.12 31.10
CA GLY A 45 14.75 18.57 32.46
C GLY A 45 15.97 17.66 32.61
N ASP A 46 16.94 18.11 33.40
CA ASP A 46 17.96 17.37 34.15
C ASP A 46 18.86 16.34 33.45
N LYS A 47 20.14 16.71 33.28
CA LYS A 47 21.24 16.13 34.09
C LYS A 47 22.57 16.87 33.92
N LYS A 48 23.28 16.90 35.04
CA LYS A 48 24.52 17.58 35.41
C LYS A 48 25.78 17.17 34.62
N ASP A 49 26.66 18.16 34.51
CA ASP A 49 28.12 18.17 34.63
C ASP A 49 28.95 17.12 33.86
N ASP A 50 29.75 17.55 32.88
CA ASP A 50 31.21 17.70 33.07
C ASP A 50 31.87 18.55 31.96
N LYS A 51 32.90 19.29 32.34
CA LYS A 51 33.68 20.24 31.51
C LYS A 51 34.77 19.53 30.70
N GLY A 52 35.13 20.09 29.55
CA GLY A 52 36.36 19.73 28.84
C GLY A 52 36.60 20.51 27.56
N ASP A 53 37.45 21.54 27.66
CA ASP A 53 37.91 22.45 26.62
C ASP A 53 38.60 21.82 25.39
N LYS A 54 38.48 22.49 24.23
CA LYS A 54 39.55 22.98 23.30
C LYS A 54 38.95 23.18 21.90
N LYS A 55 38.78 24.42 21.43
CA LYS A 55 39.73 25.35 20.78
C LYS A 55 40.26 24.90 19.40
N GLU A 56 40.03 25.83 18.46
CA GLU A 56 40.82 26.21 17.28
C GLU A 56 40.58 25.53 15.92
N ALA A 57 40.18 26.40 14.98
CA ALA A 57 40.18 26.26 13.53
C ALA A 57 41.58 26.68 12.98
N PRO A 58 41.77 27.04 11.68
CA PRO A 58 41.05 26.71 10.43
C PRO A 58 42.02 26.34 9.27
N ASN A 59 41.47 26.30 8.03
CA ASN A 59 42.12 26.49 6.72
C ASN A 59 42.86 25.26 6.15
N LYS A 60 42.88 24.99 4.84
CA LYS A 60 42.66 25.85 3.65
C LYS A 60 42.58 24.95 2.39
N ASP A 61 42.23 25.61 1.28
CA ASP A 61 42.68 25.37 -0.10
C ASP A 61 41.64 24.90 -1.14
N ASP A 62 41.38 25.90 -2.00
CA ASP A 62 40.68 25.97 -3.27
C ASP A 62 41.35 25.17 -4.41
N LYS A 63 40.64 25.23 -5.56
CA LYS A 63 41.10 25.17 -6.97
C LYS A 63 41.07 23.78 -7.63
N LYS A 64 40.60 23.61 -8.87
CA LYS A 64 39.96 24.45 -9.91
C LYS A 64 39.73 23.55 -11.14
N ASP A 65 38.96 24.07 -12.11
CA ASP A 65 39.05 23.83 -13.58
C ASP A 65 38.78 22.38 -14.09
N ASP A 66 38.16 22.07 -15.23
CA ASP A 66 37.44 22.77 -16.30
C ASP A 66 36.92 21.71 -17.31
N LYS A 67 35.95 22.10 -18.15
CA LYS A 67 35.73 21.68 -19.57
C LYS A 67 35.16 20.27 -19.92
N LYS A 68 33.95 20.21 -20.53
CA LYS A 68 33.62 20.13 -21.99
C LYS A 68 33.57 18.66 -22.51
N ASP A 69 32.73 18.18 -23.43
CA ASP A 69 31.80 18.69 -24.45
C ASP A 69 30.77 17.59 -24.83
N ASP A 70 29.62 18.05 -25.36
CA ASP A 70 28.77 17.53 -26.45
C ASP A 70 28.23 16.08 -26.60
N LYS A 71 26.88 16.05 -26.64
CA LYS A 71 25.92 15.52 -27.66
C LYS A 71 26.18 14.18 -28.38
N LYS A 72 25.14 13.31 -28.36
CA LYS A 72 24.44 12.85 -29.58
C LYS A 72 23.09 12.16 -29.28
N GLU A 73 22.06 12.61 -29.99
CA GLU A 73 20.75 11.96 -30.22
C GLU A 73 20.81 11.03 -31.44
N GLU A 74 19.92 10.02 -31.48
CA GLU A 74 19.11 9.46 -32.60
C GLU A 74 18.70 8.01 -32.21
N LYS A 75 17.43 7.59 -32.05
CA LYS A 75 16.19 7.48 -32.88
C LYS A 75 16.11 6.25 -33.81
N GLU A 76 14.85 5.78 -33.93
CA GLU A 76 14.22 4.76 -34.81
C GLU A 76 14.15 3.29 -34.31
N GLU A 77 13.04 2.54 -34.25
CA GLU A 77 11.72 2.35 -34.95
C GLU A 77 11.60 1.01 -35.73
N SER A 78 10.77 0.10 -35.18
CA SER A 78 9.66 -0.64 -35.83
C SER A 78 9.82 -1.86 -36.77
N VAL A 79 8.71 -2.66 -36.76
CA VAL A 79 8.20 -3.71 -37.70
C VAL A 79 8.80 -5.14 -37.54
N GLY A 80 8.10 -6.29 -37.51
CA GLY A 80 6.73 -6.78 -37.79
C GLY A 80 6.84 -8.13 -38.54
N SER A 81 6.47 -9.31 -38.00
CA SER A 81 5.18 -10.05 -38.17
C SER A 81 5.31 -11.40 -38.94
N LYS A 82 4.55 -12.43 -38.48
CA LYS A 82 4.19 -13.76 -39.08
C LYS A 82 5.28 -14.86 -39.07
N VAL A 83 5.03 -16.14 -38.79
CA VAL A 83 4.00 -17.07 -39.31
C VAL A 83 3.69 -18.21 -38.31
N ALA A 84 2.44 -18.70 -38.32
CA ALA A 84 1.91 -19.83 -37.56
C ALA A 84 1.78 -21.13 -38.40
N LYS A 85 1.64 -22.27 -37.69
CA LYS A 85 1.16 -23.64 -38.06
C LYS A 85 2.19 -24.74 -38.40
N LYS A 86 2.30 -25.74 -37.49
CA LYS A 86 2.00 -27.19 -37.74
C LYS A 86 1.91 -27.96 -36.39
N VAL A 87 0.71 -28.38 -35.95
CA VAL A 87 0.17 -29.77 -35.92
C VAL A 87 0.87 -30.65 -34.84
N LYS A 88 0.25 -30.90 -33.67
CA LYS A 88 -0.67 -32.00 -33.27
C LYS A 88 -0.13 -33.44 -33.49
N GLY A 89 0.01 -34.18 -32.38
CA GLY A 89 0.27 -35.63 -32.27
C GLY A 89 1.44 -35.89 -31.32
N ALA A 90 1.40 -36.72 -30.28
CA ALA A 90 0.41 -37.66 -29.80
C ALA A 90 0.68 -37.91 -28.29
N ALA A 91 -0.38 -38.11 -27.52
CA ALA A 91 -0.32 -38.72 -26.21
C ALA A 91 -0.23 -40.25 -26.40
N ALA A 92 0.85 -40.88 -25.90
CA ALA A 92 0.91 -42.29 -25.51
C ALA A 92 2.35 -42.67 -25.10
N SER A 93 2.68 -42.56 -23.82
CA SER A 93 3.64 -43.46 -23.15
C SER A 93 3.62 -43.20 -21.64
N VAL A 94 2.47 -43.42 -21.01
CA VAL A 94 2.33 -43.50 -19.55
C VAL A 94 1.90 -44.94 -19.27
N ALA A 95 2.88 -45.83 -19.02
CA ALA A 95 2.72 -47.08 -18.26
C ALA A 95 3.95 -47.98 -18.47
N SER A 96 5.03 -47.76 -17.71
CA SER A 96 5.88 -48.84 -17.18
C SER A 96 7.08 -48.24 -16.45
N ALA A 97 7.06 -48.32 -15.13
CA ALA A 97 8.20 -48.44 -14.21
C ALA A 97 7.87 -47.78 -12.85
N ALA A 98 6.73 -48.18 -12.28
CA ALA A 98 6.47 -48.05 -10.85
C ALA A 98 6.69 -49.44 -10.23
N SER A 99 7.92 -49.74 -9.81
CA SER A 99 8.19 -50.78 -8.81
C SER A 99 9.65 -50.76 -8.36
N ASN A 100 9.83 -50.38 -7.09
CA ASN A 100 10.90 -50.77 -6.14
C ASN A 100 12.31 -50.17 -6.28
N ALA A 101 12.54 -49.10 -5.51
CA ALA A 101 13.68 -48.84 -4.59
C ALA A 101 13.76 -47.31 -4.38
N SER A 102 13.83 -46.72 -3.19
CA SER A 102 14.16 -47.21 -1.87
C SER A 102 13.49 -46.30 -0.82
N ALA A 103 12.88 -46.92 0.18
CA ALA A 103 12.23 -46.27 1.32
C ALA A 103 13.23 -45.70 2.35
N ALA A 104 14.49 -45.45 1.96
CA ALA A 104 15.55 -44.98 2.85
C ALA A 104 15.93 -43.50 2.64
N SER A 105 15.48 -42.84 1.56
CA SER A 105 15.69 -41.39 1.33
C SER A 105 14.50 -40.52 1.77
N ALA A 106 13.32 -41.12 1.97
CA ALA A 106 12.11 -40.41 2.41
C ALA A 106 12.15 -40.01 3.89
N ALA A 107 12.84 -40.77 4.75
CA ALA A 107 12.92 -40.49 6.19
C ALA A 107 13.84 -39.28 6.51
N SER A 108 14.84 -39.01 5.67
CA SER A 108 15.73 -37.84 5.77
C SER A 108 15.09 -36.57 5.20
N ALA A 109 14.31 -36.68 4.12
CA ALA A 109 13.54 -35.56 3.57
C ALA A 109 12.37 -35.15 4.48
N ALA A 110 11.74 -36.11 5.16
CA ALA A 110 10.67 -35.85 6.12
C ALA A 110 11.17 -35.17 7.42
N SER A 111 12.40 -35.46 7.87
CA SER A 111 12.96 -34.83 9.09
C SER A 111 13.47 -33.40 8.86
N VAL A 112 13.96 -33.08 7.65
CA VAL A 112 14.41 -31.71 7.31
C VAL A 112 13.25 -30.81 6.86
N ALA A 113 12.26 -31.35 6.13
CA ALA A 113 11.01 -30.64 5.86
C ALA A 113 10.23 -30.36 7.16
N SER A 114 10.26 -31.29 8.12
CA SER A 114 9.76 -31.07 9.49
C SER A 114 10.58 -30.05 10.28
N ALA A 115 11.89 -29.89 10.03
CA ALA A 115 12.70 -28.87 10.69
C ALA A 115 12.44 -27.45 10.14
N ALA A 116 12.11 -27.31 8.85
CA ALA A 116 11.72 -26.03 8.25
C ALA A 116 10.25 -25.67 8.51
N SER A 117 9.34 -26.64 8.48
CA SER A 117 7.92 -26.45 8.83
C SER A 117 7.68 -26.41 10.35
N GLY A 118 8.52 -27.07 11.15
CA GLY A 118 8.40 -27.17 12.61
C GLY A 118 8.80 -25.92 13.39
N LYS A 119 9.42 -24.94 12.73
CA LYS A 119 9.73 -23.62 13.31
C LYS A 119 8.73 -22.52 12.95
N ILE A 120 7.75 -22.77 12.08
CA ILE A 120 6.57 -21.91 11.93
C ILE A 120 5.43 -22.48 12.78
N LYS A 121 5.67 -22.67 14.08
CA LYS A 121 4.58 -22.76 15.07
C LYS A 121 4.08 -21.34 15.33
N GLY A 122 3.30 -20.89 14.37
CA GLY A 122 2.69 -19.57 14.33
C GLY A 122 1.69 -19.54 13.20
N ALA A 123 0.85 -20.58 13.09
CA ALA A 123 -0.46 -20.38 12.51
C ALA A 123 -1.10 -19.28 13.36
N VAL A 124 -1.10 -18.05 12.86
CA VAL A 124 -1.85 -16.95 13.45
C VAL A 124 -3.27 -17.47 13.50
N ALA A 125 -3.76 -17.74 14.71
CA ALA A 125 -5.14 -18.11 14.91
C ALA A 125 -5.99 -17.05 14.20
N PRO A 126 -6.97 -17.41 13.35
CA PRO A 126 -7.90 -16.42 12.84
C PRO A 126 -8.68 -15.86 14.03
N ILE A 127 -8.25 -14.71 14.56
CA ILE A 127 -8.98 -14.04 15.66
C ILE A 127 -10.27 -13.38 15.12
N GLY A 128 -10.47 -13.34 13.80
CA GLY A 128 -11.66 -12.79 13.16
C GLY A 128 -12.94 -13.63 13.30
N ASP A 129 -12.85 -14.94 13.59
CA ASP A 129 -14.04 -15.82 13.54
C ASP A 129 -14.93 -15.71 14.80
N LYS A 130 -14.52 -14.94 15.83
CA LYS A 130 -15.28 -14.78 17.08
C LYS A 130 -16.32 -13.65 17.06
N LEU A 131 -16.42 -12.87 16.01
CA LEU A 131 -17.38 -11.77 15.93
C LEU A 131 -18.51 -12.13 14.97
N GLY A 132 -19.42 -12.99 15.43
CA GLY A 132 -20.69 -13.21 14.74
C GLY A 132 -21.37 -11.86 14.47
N LEU A 133 -21.74 -11.63 13.21
CA LEU A 133 -22.54 -10.49 12.77
C LEU A 133 -23.97 -10.64 13.32
N LYS A 134 -24.14 -10.53 14.64
CA LYS A 134 -25.47 -10.39 15.24
C LYS A 134 -26.04 -9.02 14.87
N ALA A 135 -27.32 -9.01 14.53
CA ALA A 135 -28.08 -7.78 14.29
C ALA A 135 -27.89 -6.81 15.48
N PRO A 136 -27.79 -5.50 15.22
CA PRO A 136 -27.59 -4.54 16.28
C PRO A 136 -28.74 -4.61 17.30
N SER A 137 -28.40 -4.68 18.58
CA SER A 137 -29.36 -4.56 19.69
C SER A 137 -29.14 -3.20 20.37
N GLY A 138 -30.11 -2.29 20.28
CA GLY A 138 -30.03 -0.96 20.89
C GLY A 138 -30.75 0.12 20.10
N PRO A 139 -30.79 1.38 20.59
CA PRO A 139 -31.41 2.50 19.89
C PRO A 139 -30.77 2.75 18.51
N SER A 140 -31.59 3.16 17.55
CA SER A 140 -31.15 3.55 16.20
C SER A 140 -31.29 5.05 15.99
N ILE A 141 -30.27 5.67 15.39
CA ILE A 141 -30.20 7.10 15.04
C ILE A 141 -30.08 7.21 13.53
N ASP A 142 -31.10 7.75 12.87
CA ASP A 142 -31.14 7.93 11.41
C ASP A 142 -30.53 9.29 11.01
N VAL A 143 -29.61 9.27 10.03
CA VAL A 143 -29.01 10.49 9.46
C VAL A 143 -30.05 11.42 8.81
N LYS A 144 -31.09 10.88 8.17
CA LYS A 144 -32.18 11.67 7.57
C LYS A 144 -33.05 12.34 8.62
N ALA A 145 -33.30 11.65 9.75
CA ALA A 145 -33.97 12.26 10.90
C ALA A 145 -33.17 13.41 11.52
N SER A 146 -31.86 13.49 11.24
CA SER A 146 -30.98 14.60 11.62
C SER A 146 -30.73 15.61 10.50
N GLY A 147 -31.53 15.56 9.42
CA GLY A 147 -31.56 16.58 8.37
C GLY A 147 -30.84 16.22 7.06
N ALA A 148 -30.19 15.05 6.98
CA ALA A 148 -29.53 14.62 5.74
C ALA A 148 -30.54 14.47 4.59
N LYS A 149 -30.18 14.94 3.40
CA LYS A 149 -31.02 14.89 2.19
C LYS A 149 -30.79 13.61 1.40
N GLY A 150 -29.55 13.20 1.22
CA GLY A 150 -29.21 12.02 0.42
C GLY A 150 -29.54 12.16 -1.07
N ASP A 151 -29.43 13.38 -1.61
CA ASP A 151 -29.74 13.76 -3.00
C ASP A 151 -28.50 13.86 -3.93
N GLY A 152 -27.31 13.60 -3.39
CA GLY A 152 -26.02 13.65 -4.05
C GLY A 152 -25.50 15.06 -4.34
N LYS A 153 -26.17 16.10 -3.81
CA LYS A 153 -25.93 17.51 -4.13
C LYS A 153 -25.84 18.41 -2.91
N THR A 154 -26.71 18.21 -1.93
CA THR A 154 -26.73 18.95 -0.67
C THR A 154 -25.62 18.43 0.24
N ASP A 155 -24.87 19.32 0.89
CA ASP A 155 -23.86 18.93 1.86
C ASP A 155 -24.52 18.36 3.12
N ASP A 156 -24.41 17.05 3.29
CA ASP A 156 -24.98 16.30 4.40
C ASP A 156 -24.01 16.16 5.59
N THR A 157 -22.80 16.73 5.53
CA THR A 157 -21.76 16.57 6.57
C THR A 157 -22.26 16.92 7.97
N ALA A 158 -23.02 18.02 8.12
CA ALA A 158 -23.51 18.45 9.42
C ALA A 158 -24.46 17.42 10.07
N ALA A 159 -25.31 16.76 9.27
CA ALA A 159 -26.22 15.73 9.75
C ALA A 159 -25.47 14.49 10.22
N PHE A 160 -24.46 14.04 9.48
CA PHE A 160 -23.59 12.92 9.88
C PHE A 160 -22.82 13.20 11.17
N MET A 161 -22.25 14.41 11.30
CA MET A 161 -21.52 14.80 12.52
C MET A 161 -22.45 14.91 13.74
N ALA A 162 -23.69 15.37 13.54
CA ALA A 162 -24.68 15.46 14.60
C ALA A 162 -25.10 14.08 15.14
N VAL A 163 -25.36 13.10 14.26
CA VAL A 163 -25.67 11.73 14.71
C VAL A 163 -24.47 11.07 15.38
N TRP A 164 -23.26 11.31 14.87
CA TRP A 164 -22.05 10.73 15.43
C TRP A 164 -21.82 11.21 16.87
N LYS A 165 -21.96 12.52 17.11
CA LYS A 165 -21.85 13.11 18.45
C LYS A 165 -22.83 12.50 19.45
N LYS A 166 -24.06 12.17 19.01
CA LYS A 166 -25.04 11.48 19.86
C LYS A 166 -24.63 10.03 20.14
N ALA A 167 -24.16 9.31 19.13
CA ALA A 167 -23.80 7.90 19.25
C ALA A 167 -22.60 7.65 20.18
N ILE A 168 -21.56 8.51 20.14
CA ILE A 168 -20.39 8.34 21.01
C ILE A 168 -20.72 8.54 22.50
N GLU A 169 -21.74 9.35 22.81
CA GLU A 169 -22.20 9.64 24.17
C GLU A 169 -23.24 8.65 24.70
N ALA A 170 -23.75 7.75 23.85
CA ALA A 170 -24.81 6.83 24.21
C ALA A 170 -24.36 5.80 25.27
N ALA A 171 -25.18 5.61 26.31
CA ALA A 171 -24.90 4.69 27.41
C ALA A 171 -25.20 3.21 27.08
N THR A 172 -25.70 2.93 25.88
CA THR A 172 -26.00 1.58 25.40
C THR A 172 -25.47 1.42 23.97
N PRO A 173 -25.21 0.18 23.51
CA PRO A 173 -24.84 -0.07 22.11
C PRO A 173 -25.82 0.61 21.16
N THR A 174 -25.31 1.36 20.19
CA THR A 174 -26.14 2.24 19.34
C THR A 174 -25.88 1.97 17.87
N THR A 175 -26.93 2.05 17.07
CA THR A 175 -26.85 1.95 15.61
C THR A 175 -27.04 3.32 15.00
N ILE A 176 -26.13 3.73 14.12
CA ILE A 176 -26.36 4.84 13.20
C ILE A 176 -26.83 4.22 11.89
N THR A 177 -28.03 4.57 11.44
CA THR A 177 -28.57 4.10 10.16
C THR A 177 -28.35 5.16 9.10
N VAL A 178 -27.82 4.74 7.95
CA VAL A 178 -27.70 5.56 6.73
C VAL A 178 -28.64 4.96 5.68
N PRO A 179 -29.91 5.42 5.61
CA PRO A 179 -30.86 4.88 4.64
C PRO A 179 -30.40 5.09 3.19
N LYS A 180 -31.01 4.39 2.24
CA LYS A 180 -30.73 4.56 0.82
C LYS A 180 -30.81 6.03 0.38
N GLY A 181 -29.81 6.43 -0.40
CA GLY A 181 -29.59 7.80 -0.90
C GLY A 181 -28.12 7.97 -1.28
N ASP A 182 -27.81 9.07 -1.95
CA ASP A 182 -26.43 9.48 -2.23
C ASP A 182 -26.12 10.70 -1.36
N TYR A 183 -25.20 10.59 -0.42
CA TYR A 183 -24.91 11.67 0.53
C TYR A 183 -23.63 12.36 0.10
N LEU A 184 -23.74 13.60 -0.40
CA LEU A 184 -22.57 14.44 -0.62
C LEU A 184 -22.07 14.88 0.75
N VAL A 185 -20.84 14.48 1.10
CA VAL A 185 -20.23 14.84 2.38
C VAL A 185 -18.82 15.35 2.15
N ASN A 186 -18.47 16.45 2.80
CA ASN A 186 -17.10 16.89 3.00
C ASN A 186 -16.34 15.92 3.94
N GLU A 187 -15.22 16.35 4.52
CA GLU A 187 -14.47 15.51 5.46
C GLU A 187 -15.33 15.11 6.67
N LEU A 188 -15.36 13.81 6.96
CA LEU A 188 -15.96 13.26 8.16
C LEU A 188 -14.87 12.80 9.12
N MET A 189 -14.90 13.35 10.34
CA MET A 189 -14.04 12.94 11.45
C MET A 189 -14.87 12.23 12.50
N LEU A 190 -15.09 10.94 12.28
CA LEU A 190 -15.89 10.06 13.13
C LEU A 190 -14.98 9.48 14.23
N GLU A 191 -14.65 10.35 15.19
CA GLU A 191 -13.71 10.08 16.28
C GLU A 191 -14.42 9.73 17.59
N GLY A 192 -13.84 8.81 18.37
CA GLY A 192 -14.23 8.45 19.73
C GLY A 192 -13.37 9.14 20.82
N PRO A 193 -13.30 8.58 22.03
CA PRO A 193 -13.85 7.28 22.42
C PRO A 193 -15.38 7.30 22.49
N SER A 194 -16.01 6.17 22.16
CA SER A 194 -17.43 5.94 22.43
C SER A 194 -17.63 5.25 23.79
N LYS A 195 -18.71 5.58 24.50
CA LYS A 195 -19.05 4.93 25.78
C LYS A 195 -19.49 3.47 25.61
N CYS A 196 -20.05 3.14 24.45
CA CYS A 196 -20.53 1.80 24.09
C CYS A 196 -20.18 1.47 22.63
N ALA A 197 -20.44 0.22 22.23
CA ALA A 197 -20.28 -0.23 20.85
C ALA A 197 -21.16 0.58 19.89
N ILE A 198 -20.62 0.92 18.72
CA ILE A 198 -21.34 1.63 17.65
C ILE A 198 -21.39 0.73 16.43
N THR A 199 -22.59 0.57 15.86
CA THR A 199 -22.78 0.00 14.52
C THR A 199 -23.13 1.13 13.55
N PHE A 200 -22.34 1.29 12.50
CA PHE A 200 -22.61 2.19 11.39
C PHE A 200 -23.19 1.35 10.24
N ASP A 201 -24.52 1.36 10.14
CA ASP A 201 -25.30 0.53 9.24
C ASP A 201 -25.69 1.33 7.99
N MET A 202 -25.09 0.97 6.86
CA MET A 202 -25.18 1.73 5.62
C MET A 202 -26.03 1.02 4.59
N HIS A 203 -26.97 1.74 4.02
CA HIS A 203 -27.72 1.37 2.81
C HIS A 203 -27.61 2.43 1.71
N GLY A 204 -27.08 3.61 2.05
CA GLY A 204 -26.81 4.70 1.12
C GLY A 204 -25.33 4.91 0.87
N ASN A 205 -25.02 5.57 -0.24
CA ASN A 205 -23.67 5.84 -0.70
C ASN A 205 -23.16 7.16 -0.14
N LEU A 206 -21.86 7.24 0.14
CA LEU A 206 -21.19 8.51 0.39
C LEU A 206 -20.50 8.97 -0.90
N LYS A 207 -20.60 10.25 -1.19
CA LYS A 207 -19.97 10.89 -2.35
C LYS A 207 -19.11 12.06 -1.91
N ALA A 208 -17.85 12.07 -2.34
CA ALA A 208 -16.92 13.14 -2.05
C ALA A 208 -17.18 14.34 -2.98
N PRO A 209 -16.75 15.56 -2.59
CA PRO A 209 -16.68 16.67 -3.54
C PRO A 209 -15.71 16.33 -4.68
N SER A 210 -16.06 16.71 -5.91
CA SER A 210 -15.19 16.52 -7.08
C SER A 210 -13.98 17.46 -7.10
N ALA A 211 -14.06 18.60 -6.41
CA ALA A 211 -12.96 19.54 -6.30
C ALA A 211 -11.74 18.91 -5.63
N VAL A 212 -10.56 19.15 -6.22
CA VAL A 212 -9.28 18.70 -5.68
C VAL A 212 -8.78 19.76 -4.70
N THR A 213 -8.84 19.45 -3.40
CA THR A 213 -8.28 20.30 -2.36
C THR A 213 -7.02 19.66 -1.80
N THR A 214 -5.91 20.40 -1.83
CA THR A 214 -4.67 19.99 -1.17
C THR A 214 -4.90 19.96 0.34
N ARG A 215 -4.50 18.87 0.98
CA ARG A 215 -4.66 18.67 2.42
C ARG A 215 -3.32 18.48 3.11
N LYS A 216 -3.37 18.20 4.41
CA LYS A 216 -2.20 17.70 5.13
C LYS A 216 -1.84 16.30 4.61
N PRO A 217 -0.54 15.94 4.59
CA PRO A 217 -0.11 14.58 4.28
C PRO A 217 -0.90 13.55 5.09
N HIS A 218 -1.28 12.44 4.46
CA HIS A 218 -2.01 11.32 5.11
C HIS A 218 -3.38 11.69 5.71
N SER A 219 -4.02 12.76 5.23
CA SER A 219 -5.41 13.06 5.56
C SER A 219 -6.38 12.06 4.92
N GLY A 220 -7.52 11.82 5.56
CA GLY A 220 -8.61 11.02 5.01
C GLY A 220 -9.84 11.88 4.70
N TRP A 221 -10.68 11.40 3.77
CA TRP A 221 -12.01 11.98 3.53
C TRP A 221 -13.00 11.49 4.58
N VAL A 222 -13.14 10.17 4.77
CA VAL A 222 -13.90 9.59 5.88
C VAL A 222 -12.95 8.93 6.87
N ASN A 223 -12.88 9.48 8.07
CA ASN A 223 -11.96 9.03 9.12
C ASN A 223 -12.75 8.40 10.27
N PHE A 224 -12.44 7.14 10.58
CA PHE A 224 -12.88 6.46 11.81
C PHE A 224 -11.68 6.39 12.75
N ARG A 225 -11.80 6.97 13.95
CA ARG A 225 -10.65 7.15 14.84
C ARG A 225 -10.94 6.84 16.30
N LYS A 226 -10.04 6.14 16.98
CA LYS A 226 -10.10 5.82 18.42
C LYS A 226 -11.41 5.14 18.83
N LEU A 227 -11.79 4.09 18.09
CA LEU A 227 -13.03 3.35 18.34
C LEU A 227 -12.73 1.97 18.88
N LYS A 228 -13.62 1.48 19.74
CA LYS A 228 -13.58 0.13 20.30
C LYS A 228 -14.93 -0.54 20.05
N ASP A 229 -14.92 -1.83 19.71
CA ASP A 229 -16.13 -2.62 19.48
C ASP A 229 -17.01 -2.01 18.36
N PHE A 230 -16.37 -1.44 17.34
CA PHE A 230 -17.02 -0.74 16.23
C PHE A 230 -17.34 -1.68 15.07
N LYS A 231 -18.51 -1.48 14.46
CA LYS A 231 -18.91 -2.18 13.23
C LYS A 231 -19.29 -1.18 12.16
N LEU A 232 -18.74 -1.34 10.97
CA LEU A 232 -19.24 -0.70 9.76
C LEU A 232 -19.83 -1.77 8.85
N ILE A 233 -21.15 -1.73 8.67
CA ILE A 233 -21.91 -2.70 7.88
C ILE A 233 -22.41 -1.98 6.64
N GLY A 234 -21.83 -2.33 5.49
CA GLY A 234 -22.01 -1.57 4.27
C GLY A 234 -23.27 -1.91 3.47
N ASN A 235 -23.79 -3.14 3.57
CA ASN A 235 -24.88 -3.66 2.74
C ASN A 235 -24.77 -3.31 1.23
N GLY A 236 -23.55 -3.25 0.70
CA GLY A 236 -23.26 -2.86 -0.69
C GLY A 236 -23.05 -1.35 -0.93
N ALA A 237 -23.04 -0.53 0.11
CA ALA A 237 -22.83 0.91 0.03
C ALA A 237 -21.48 1.29 -0.58
N ILE A 238 -21.49 2.38 -1.34
CA ILE A 238 -20.35 2.90 -2.07
C ILE A 238 -19.79 4.13 -1.38
N PHE A 239 -18.46 4.20 -1.27
CA PHE A 239 -17.69 5.40 -0.93
C PHE A 239 -17.02 5.90 -2.21
N ASP A 240 -17.65 6.87 -2.88
CA ASP A 240 -17.17 7.43 -4.14
C ASP A 240 -16.27 8.64 -3.89
N GLY A 241 -14.97 8.46 -4.10
CA GLY A 241 -13.95 9.46 -3.86
C GLY A 241 -13.83 10.53 -4.95
N GLN A 242 -14.53 10.40 -6.10
CA GLN A 242 -14.51 11.37 -7.20
C GLN A 242 -13.07 11.77 -7.65
N GLY A 243 -12.21 10.77 -7.86
CA GLY A 243 -10.76 10.93 -8.03
C GLY A 243 -10.26 11.33 -9.42
N SER A 244 -11.09 11.26 -10.46
CA SER A 244 -10.64 11.40 -11.86
C SER A 244 -9.94 12.71 -12.20
N VAL A 245 -10.33 13.81 -11.54
CA VAL A 245 -9.66 15.11 -11.68
C VAL A 245 -8.30 15.10 -10.98
N ALA A 246 -8.20 14.44 -9.82
CA ALA A 246 -6.97 14.38 -9.03
C ALA A 246 -5.86 13.58 -9.74
N TRP A 247 -6.21 12.50 -10.43
CA TRP A 247 -5.23 11.67 -11.15
C TRP A 247 -4.55 12.41 -12.31
N LYS A 248 -5.28 13.32 -12.98
CA LYS A 248 -4.75 14.12 -14.09
C LYS A 248 -3.69 15.14 -13.68
N VAL A 249 -3.69 15.54 -12.40
CA VAL A 249 -2.77 16.55 -11.85
C VAL A 249 -1.73 15.93 -10.91
N ASN A 250 -1.77 14.62 -10.69
CA ASN A 250 -0.80 13.91 -9.86
C ASN A 250 0.47 13.61 -10.65
N ASP A 251 1.52 14.39 -10.44
CA ASP A 251 2.83 14.23 -11.09
C ASP A 251 3.86 13.46 -10.23
N CYS A 252 3.42 12.78 -9.15
CA CYS A 252 4.33 12.16 -8.19
C CYS A 252 5.33 11.20 -8.83
N LYS A 253 4.90 10.48 -9.88
CA LYS A 253 5.77 9.58 -10.66
C LYS A 253 6.98 10.31 -11.27
N GLN A 254 6.81 11.56 -11.68
CA GLN A 254 7.82 12.38 -12.36
C GLN A 254 8.64 13.21 -11.37
N THR A 255 8.00 13.82 -10.39
CA THR A 255 8.62 14.81 -9.50
C THR A 255 9.09 14.22 -8.17
N GLY A 256 8.55 13.07 -7.77
CA GLY A 256 8.67 12.53 -6.40
C GLY A 256 7.90 13.34 -5.36
N LYS A 257 7.20 14.41 -5.76
CA LYS A 257 6.36 15.25 -4.90
C LYS A 257 4.92 14.82 -5.06
N CYS A 258 4.46 13.92 -4.21
CA CYS A 258 3.06 13.53 -4.21
C CYS A 258 2.18 14.68 -3.73
N ASN A 259 1.14 15.02 -4.50
CA ASN A 259 0.09 15.91 -4.04
C ASN A 259 -0.52 15.33 -2.75
N ASN A 260 -0.71 16.17 -1.72
CA ASN A 260 -1.35 15.76 -0.48
C ASN A 260 -2.86 15.59 -0.70
N LEU A 261 -3.24 14.50 -1.34
CA LEU A 261 -4.61 14.14 -1.66
C LEU A 261 -5.21 13.29 -0.53
N PRO A 262 -6.53 13.40 -0.25
CA PRO A 262 -7.15 12.61 0.79
C PRO A 262 -7.22 11.12 0.41
N ILE A 263 -6.93 10.28 1.39
CA ILE A 263 -7.27 8.85 1.39
C ILE A 263 -8.79 8.72 1.50
N ASN A 264 -9.43 7.78 0.79
CA ASN A 264 -10.89 7.68 0.79
C ASN A 264 -11.44 7.35 2.20
N ILE A 265 -10.97 6.23 2.76
CA ILE A 265 -11.39 5.74 4.08
C ILE A 265 -10.16 5.52 4.95
N ARG A 266 -10.17 6.08 6.16
CA ARG A 266 -9.06 5.92 7.10
C ARG A 266 -9.55 5.34 8.42
N LEU A 267 -8.93 4.24 8.84
CA LEU A 267 -9.16 3.56 10.11
C LEU A 267 -7.92 3.78 10.98
N THR A 268 -8.06 4.54 12.06
CA THR A 268 -6.93 4.88 12.93
C THR A 268 -7.24 4.53 14.38
N GLN A 269 -6.42 3.71 15.02
CA GLN A 269 -6.61 3.34 16.42
C GLN A 269 -7.98 2.67 16.68
N LEU A 270 -8.41 1.79 15.77
CA LEU A 270 -9.55 0.91 16.02
C LEU A 270 -9.10 -0.31 16.81
N ASN A 271 -9.94 -0.75 17.73
CA ASN A 271 -9.74 -1.95 18.52
C ASN A 271 -10.98 -2.85 18.45
N ASN A 272 -10.80 -4.13 18.13
CA ASN A 272 -11.87 -5.12 18.07
C ASN A 272 -13.03 -4.67 17.17
N SER A 273 -12.76 -4.50 15.87
CA SER A 273 -13.72 -3.87 14.95
C SER A 273 -13.90 -4.64 13.64
N ILE A 274 -15.08 -4.51 13.03
CA ILE A 274 -15.42 -5.14 11.75
C ILE A 274 -15.83 -4.07 10.74
N ILE A 275 -15.32 -4.20 9.53
CA ILE A 275 -15.70 -3.42 8.36
C ILE A 275 -16.13 -4.43 7.31
N SER A 276 -17.39 -4.39 6.89
CA SER A 276 -17.97 -5.41 6.03
C SER A 276 -18.83 -4.85 4.91
N GLY A 277 -18.76 -5.44 3.72
CA GLY A 277 -19.75 -5.26 2.65
C GLY A 277 -19.82 -3.85 2.06
N ILE A 278 -18.69 -3.16 1.95
CA ILE A 278 -18.60 -1.83 1.32
C ILE A 278 -17.80 -1.88 0.01
N THR A 279 -18.02 -0.90 -0.85
CA THR A 279 -17.17 -0.63 -2.01
C THR A 279 -16.55 0.75 -1.90
N SER A 280 -15.23 0.88 -2.10
CA SER A 280 -14.52 2.16 -2.24
C SER A 280 -14.17 2.37 -3.71
N THR A 281 -14.67 3.43 -4.34
CA THR A 281 -14.42 3.71 -5.76
C THR A 281 -13.77 5.07 -5.96
N ASN A 282 -12.99 5.20 -7.04
CA ASN A 282 -12.45 6.46 -7.52
C ASN A 282 -11.75 7.29 -6.43
N SER A 283 -10.89 6.69 -5.61
CA SER A 283 -10.17 7.47 -4.58
C SER A 283 -9.22 8.48 -5.21
N LYS A 284 -9.04 9.64 -4.56
CA LYS A 284 -8.04 10.64 -4.96
C LYS A 284 -6.60 10.19 -4.66
N LEU A 285 -6.42 9.32 -3.67
CA LEU A 285 -5.15 8.68 -3.28
C LEU A 285 -5.46 7.22 -2.90
N PHE A 286 -4.93 6.71 -1.78
CA PHE A 286 -5.23 5.36 -1.32
C PHE A 286 -6.73 5.21 -1.06
N HIS A 287 -7.28 4.04 -1.34
CA HIS A 287 -8.68 3.75 -1.04
C HIS A 287 -8.88 3.54 0.46
N MET A 288 -7.99 2.81 1.12
CA MET A 288 -8.07 2.55 2.55
C MET A 288 -6.72 2.60 3.25
N ASN A 289 -6.69 3.18 4.44
CA ASN A 289 -5.52 3.18 5.32
C ASN A 289 -5.88 2.67 6.71
N ILE A 290 -5.25 1.56 7.11
CA ILE A 290 -5.45 0.88 8.39
C ILE A 290 -4.20 1.13 9.23
N HIS A 291 -4.33 1.97 10.25
CA HIS A 291 -3.20 2.49 10.99
C HIS A 291 -3.38 2.35 12.49
N GLN A 292 -2.37 1.81 13.19
CA GLN A 292 -2.41 1.68 14.65
C GLN A 292 -3.64 0.91 15.17
N CYS A 293 -4.13 -0.05 14.39
CA CYS A 293 -5.32 -0.83 14.73
C CYS A 293 -4.94 -2.16 15.38
N THR A 294 -5.82 -2.66 16.24
CA THR A 294 -5.67 -3.97 16.89
C THR A 294 -6.94 -4.80 16.69
N ASN A 295 -6.80 -6.03 16.23
CA ASN A 295 -7.93 -6.94 16.02
C ASN A 295 -9.03 -6.34 15.12
N VAL A 296 -8.70 -6.07 13.86
CA VAL A 296 -9.63 -5.48 12.90
C VAL A 296 -9.84 -6.42 11.71
N THR A 297 -11.10 -6.69 11.39
CA THR A 297 -11.48 -7.52 10.24
C THR A 297 -12.12 -6.68 9.15
N LEU A 298 -11.58 -6.79 7.93
CA LEU A 298 -12.18 -6.31 6.69
C LEU A 298 -12.71 -7.53 5.93
N GLN A 299 -14.01 -7.57 5.69
CA GLN A 299 -14.66 -8.67 5.01
C GLN A 299 -15.50 -8.15 3.84
N ASP A 300 -15.37 -8.76 2.66
CA ASP A 300 -16.16 -8.38 1.49
C ASP A 300 -16.07 -6.86 1.18
N VAL A 301 -14.88 -6.31 1.40
CA VAL A 301 -14.56 -4.90 1.12
C VAL A 301 -14.00 -4.83 -0.30
N HIS A 302 -14.70 -4.16 -1.20
CA HIS A 302 -14.34 -4.08 -2.61
C HIS A 302 -13.72 -2.72 -2.96
N ILE A 303 -12.81 -2.72 -3.92
CA ILE A 303 -12.13 -1.52 -4.41
C ILE A 303 -12.16 -1.52 -5.93
N ASP A 304 -12.62 -0.41 -6.50
CA ASP A 304 -12.74 -0.23 -7.95
C ASP A 304 -12.22 1.14 -8.38
N ALA A 305 -11.06 1.11 -9.03
CA ALA A 305 -10.46 2.25 -9.72
C ALA A 305 -9.72 1.75 -10.97
N PRO A 306 -9.60 2.59 -12.01
CA PRO A 306 -9.00 2.18 -13.27
C PRO A 306 -7.47 2.09 -13.16
N PRO A 307 -6.78 1.28 -13.98
CA PRO A 307 -5.34 1.05 -13.83
C PRO A 307 -4.47 2.31 -13.96
N GLU A 308 -4.95 3.36 -14.62
CA GLU A 308 -4.27 4.64 -14.73
C GLU A 308 -4.42 5.55 -13.50
N SER A 309 -5.16 5.14 -12.46
CA SER A 309 -5.35 5.94 -11.24
C SER A 309 -4.07 5.93 -10.37
N LEU A 310 -3.19 6.89 -10.63
CA LEU A 310 -1.87 6.97 -10.00
C LEU A 310 -1.94 7.06 -8.46
N ASN A 311 -1.15 6.21 -7.79
CA ASN A 311 -1.00 6.15 -6.33
C ASN A 311 -2.31 5.91 -5.57
N THR A 312 -3.17 5.07 -6.14
CA THR A 312 -4.45 4.70 -5.54
C THR A 312 -4.39 3.35 -4.82
N ASP A 313 -3.34 3.09 -4.03
CA ASP A 313 -3.21 1.83 -3.27
C ASP A 313 -4.55 1.38 -2.69
N GLY A 314 -4.87 0.09 -2.82
CA GLY A 314 -6.12 -0.46 -2.35
C GLY A 314 -6.22 -0.35 -0.82
N ILE A 315 -5.62 -1.30 -0.12
CA ILE A 315 -5.60 -1.32 1.35
C ILE A 315 -4.17 -1.22 1.85
N HIS A 316 -3.83 -0.10 2.48
CA HIS A 316 -2.56 0.07 3.18
C HIS A 316 -2.69 -0.30 4.66
N VAL A 317 -1.87 -1.23 5.16
CA VAL A 317 -1.82 -1.62 6.58
C VAL A 317 -0.47 -1.21 7.17
N GLY A 318 -0.49 -0.48 8.30
CA GLY A 318 0.75 -0.09 8.99
C GLY A 318 0.57 0.03 10.49
N LYS A 319 1.62 -0.28 11.26
CA LYS A 319 1.64 -0.22 12.73
C LYS A 319 0.44 -0.93 13.39
N SER A 320 -0.07 -2.01 12.81
CA SER A 320 -1.31 -2.66 13.24
C SER A 320 -1.09 -4.13 13.56
N VAL A 321 -1.84 -4.65 14.53
CA VAL A 321 -1.68 -6.03 15.03
C VAL A 321 -2.99 -6.81 14.90
N GLY A 322 -2.95 -7.99 14.28
CA GLY A 322 -4.13 -8.85 14.16
C GLY A 322 -5.16 -8.29 13.18
N VAL A 323 -4.72 -7.89 11.99
CA VAL A 323 -5.61 -7.45 10.91
C VAL A 323 -5.96 -8.66 10.04
N THR A 324 -7.24 -8.80 9.67
CA THR A 324 -7.72 -9.82 8.73
C THR A 324 -8.40 -9.15 7.54
N ILE A 325 -8.05 -9.52 6.32
CA ILE A 325 -8.66 -9.05 5.07
C ILE A 325 -9.13 -10.28 4.29
N ARG A 326 -10.44 -10.39 4.04
CA ARG A 326 -11.05 -11.57 3.41
C ARG A 326 -12.11 -11.24 2.37
N GLY A 327 -12.17 -12.03 1.30
CA GLY A 327 -13.27 -11.98 0.32
C GLY A 327 -13.30 -10.71 -0.54
N SER A 328 -12.20 -9.97 -0.61
CA SER A 328 -12.13 -8.69 -1.32
C SER A 328 -11.80 -8.84 -2.81
N LYS A 329 -12.37 -7.97 -3.64
CA LYS A 329 -11.98 -7.74 -5.03
C LYS A 329 -11.39 -6.34 -5.14
N ILE A 330 -10.17 -6.23 -5.63
CA ILE A 330 -9.40 -4.97 -5.62
C ILE A 330 -8.86 -4.68 -7.01
N LYS A 331 -9.27 -3.54 -7.57
CA LYS A 331 -8.74 -2.95 -8.80
C LYS A 331 -8.23 -1.54 -8.51
N THR A 332 -7.00 -1.26 -8.91
CA THR A 332 -6.31 0.00 -8.61
C THR A 332 -5.23 0.29 -9.67
N GLY A 333 -4.67 1.50 -9.64
CA GLY A 333 -3.44 1.85 -10.35
C GLY A 333 -2.15 1.71 -9.53
N ASP A 334 -2.18 1.13 -8.33
CA ASP A 334 -0.98 0.87 -7.51
C ASP A 334 -1.10 -0.47 -6.74
N ASP A 335 -0.43 -0.63 -5.58
CA ASP A 335 -0.48 -1.85 -4.77
C ASP A 335 -1.94 -2.20 -4.38
N CYS A 336 -2.37 -3.45 -4.62
CA CYS A 336 -3.69 -3.92 -4.14
C CYS A 336 -3.74 -3.87 -2.61
N ILE A 337 -2.69 -4.39 -1.98
CA ILE A 337 -2.47 -4.31 -0.54
C ILE A 337 -1.00 -3.99 -0.32
N SER A 338 -0.72 -2.92 0.44
CA SER A 338 0.62 -2.53 0.84
C SER A 338 0.79 -2.62 2.37
N ILE A 339 1.90 -3.19 2.84
CA ILE A 339 2.15 -3.50 4.26
C ILE A 339 3.36 -2.72 4.75
N GLY A 340 3.13 -1.74 5.61
CA GLY A 340 4.15 -0.90 6.22
C GLY A 340 4.69 -1.46 7.55
N GLY A 341 5.75 -0.82 8.05
CA GLY A 341 6.43 -1.18 9.30
C GLY A 341 5.52 -1.20 10.54
N GLY A 342 5.85 -2.07 11.49
CA GLY A 342 5.08 -2.29 12.71
C GLY A 342 3.81 -3.11 12.52
N THR A 343 3.65 -3.77 11.37
CA THR A 343 2.52 -4.66 11.13
C THR A 343 2.85 -6.06 11.64
N GLU A 344 1.99 -6.60 12.50
CA GLU A 344 2.14 -7.95 13.04
C GLU A 344 0.85 -8.77 12.90
N ASN A 345 0.98 -10.06 12.61
CA ASN A 345 -0.15 -11.00 12.56
C ASN A 345 -1.24 -10.55 11.57
N LEU A 346 -0.86 -10.34 10.31
CA LEU A 346 -1.79 -9.99 9.21
C LEU A 346 -2.18 -11.25 8.44
N LEU A 347 -3.48 -11.44 8.24
CA LEU A 347 -4.04 -12.45 7.33
C LEU A 347 -4.72 -11.77 6.14
N VAL A 348 -4.30 -12.13 4.94
CA VAL A 348 -5.00 -11.85 3.67
C VAL A 348 -5.44 -13.18 3.08
N GLU A 349 -6.74 -13.39 2.90
CA GLU A 349 -7.27 -14.66 2.42
C GLU A 349 -8.43 -14.49 1.42
N GLY A 350 -8.38 -15.19 0.29
CA GLY A 350 -9.49 -15.13 -0.67
C GLY A 350 -9.65 -13.78 -1.37
N VAL A 351 -8.54 -13.06 -1.60
CA VAL A 351 -8.55 -11.77 -2.30
C VAL A 351 -8.27 -11.97 -3.79
N GLU A 352 -9.09 -11.30 -4.61
CA GLU A 352 -8.86 -11.15 -6.05
C GLU A 352 -8.24 -9.76 -6.30
N CYS A 353 -6.99 -9.73 -6.70
CA CYS A 353 -6.21 -8.52 -6.94
C CYS A 353 -5.92 -8.36 -8.42
N GLY A 354 -6.27 -7.22 -9.01
CA GLY A 354 -5.90 -6.93 -10.38
C GLY A 354 -6.93 -6.16 -11.18
N PRO A 355 -6.52 -5.12 -11.93
CA PRO A 355 -5.14 -4.66 -12.17
C PRO A 355 -4.50 -3.91 -10.99
N GLY A 356 -3.20 -3.59 -11.09
CA GLY A 356 -2.41 -2.88 -10.06
C GLY A 356 -0.96 -3.38 -9.94
N HIS A 357 -0.31 -3.13 -8.80
CA HIS A 357 1.07 -3.52 -8.53
C HIS A 357 1.24 -4.82 -7.71
N GLY A 358 0.13 -5.46 -7.31
CA GLY A 358 0.15 -6.73 -6.57
C GLY A 358 0.02 -6.59 -5.05
N LEU A 359 0.47 -7.62 -4.32
CA LEU A 359 0.43 -7.71 -2.86
C LEU A 359 1.84 -7.49 -2.30
N SER A 360 2.06 -6.33 -1.67
CA SER A 360 3.40 -5.82 -1.35
C SER A 360 3.65 -5.68 0.15
N ILE A 361 4.75 -6.27 0.63
CA ILE A 361 5.39 -5.88 1.89
C ILE A 361 6.38 -4.74 1.61
N GLY A 362 6.18 -3.61 2.26
CA GLY A 362 6.99 -2.40 2.15
C GLY A 362 6.42 -1.32 1.21
N SER A 363 7.22 -0.33 0.84
CA SER A 363 8.69 -0.29 1.03
C SER A 363 9.12 -0.11 2.49
N LEU A 364 10.15 -0.83 2.93
CA LEU A 364 10.75 -0.74 4.27
C LEU A 364 12.21 -0.27 4.23
N GLY A 365 12.68 0.28 5.35
CA GLY A 365 14.06 0.75 5.50
C GLY A 365 14.30 2.14 4.92
N LYS A 366 13.25 2.94 4.72
CA LYS A 366 13.40 4.34 4.28
C LYS A 366 13.76 5.24 5.45
N TYR A 367 13.16 4.99 6.60
CA TYR A 367 13.27 5.80 7.80
C TYR A 367 14.05 5.07 8.90
N PRO A 368 14.76 5.80 9.78
CA PRO A 368 15.31 5.21 10.99
C PRO A 368 14.20 4.70 11.91
N ASN A 369 14.50 3.66 12.70
CA ASN A 369 13.62 3.12 13.74
C ASN A 369 12.27 2.60 13.21
N GLU A 370 12.19 2.20 11.94
CA GLU A 370 11.04 1.47 11.42
C GLU A 370 10.82 0.18 12.22
N GLN A 371 9.60 -0.02 12.70
CA GLN A 371 9.25 -1.20 13.47
C GLN A 371 9.20 -2.43 12.56
N PRO A 372 9.53 -3.63 13.09
CA PRO A 372 9.49 -4.87 12.33
C PRO A 372 8.14 -5.16 11.67
N VAL A 373 8.17 -5.97 10.61
CA VAL A 373 6.97 -6.61 10.05
C VAL A 373 7.06 -8.10 10.34
N LYS A 374 6.04 -8.67 11.00
CA LYS A 374 6.07 -10.06 11.47
C LYS A 374 4.78 -10.82 11.25
N GLY A 375 4.88 -12.11 10.92
CA GLY A 375 3.70 -12.99 10.87
C GLY A 375 2.68 -12.55 9.82
N ILE A 376 3.11 -12.50 8.56
CA ILE A 376 2.25 -12.15 7.43
C ILE A 376 1.82 -13.44 6.74
N THR A 377 0.52 -13.65 6.57
CA THR A 377 -0.02 -14.76 5.79
C THR A 377 -0.89 -14.22 4.67
N ILE A 378 -0.53 -14.53 3.43
CA ILE A 378 -1.31 -14.24 2.23
C ILE A 378 -1.63 -15.57 1.58
N ARG A 379 -2.91 -15.94 1.50
CA ARG A 379 -3.30 -17.24 0.95
C ARG A 379 -4.57 -17.27 0.14
N LYS A 380 -4.72 -18.29 -0.70
CA LYS A 380 -5.94 -18.52 -1.51
C LYS A 380 -6.33 -17.30 -2.34
N CYS A 381 -5.34 -16.57 -2.86
CA CYS A 381 -5.56 -15.33 -3.62
C CYS A 381 -5.47 -15.59 -5.12
N ILE A 382 -6.15 -14.75 -5.89
CA ILE A 382 -5.99 -14.68 -7.35
C ILE A 382 -5.37 -13.31 -7.65
N ILE A 383 -4.25 -13.29 -8.35
CA ILE A 383 -3.57 -12.06 -8.74
C ILE A 383 -3.51 -12.04 -10.26
N LYS A 384 -4.06 -11.00 -10.89
CA LYS A 384 -4.24 -10.97 -12.34
C LYS A 384 -3.92 -9.62 -12.97
N HIS A 385 -3.27 -9.63 -14.13
CA HIS A 385 -2.96 -8.41 -14.90
C HIS A 385 -2.32 -7.31 -14.04
N THR A 386 -1.45 -7.70 -13.12
CA THR A 386 -0.68 -6.79 -12.26
C THR A 386 0.78 -6.75 -12.67
N ASP A 387 1.47 -5.68 -12.28
CA ASP A 387 2.93 -5.58 -12.47
C ASP A 387 3.68 -6.64 -11.65
N ASN A 388 3.18 -6.96 -10.46
CA ASN A 388 3.81 -7.96 -9.60
C ASN A 388 2.76 -8.85 -8.95
N GLY A 389 3.15 -10.06 -8.56
CA GLY A 389 2.32 -10.95 -7.77
C GLY A 389 2.47 -10.63 -6.29
N VAL A 390 3.24 -11.46 -5.61
CA VAL A 390 3.67 -11.21 -4.22
C VAL A 390 5.04 -10.55 -4.21
N ARG A 391 5.17 -9.46 -3.45
CA ARG A 391 6.34 -8.59 -3.52
C ARG A 391 6.83 -8.19 -2.13
N ILE A 392 8.15 -8.14 -1.93
CA ILE A 392 8.80 -7.54 -0.76
C ILE A 392 9.79 -6.47 -1.24
N LYS A 393 9.65 -5.22 -0.75
CA LYS A 393 10.46 -4.06 -1.18
C LYS A 393 11.23 -3.48 -0.01
N THR A 394 12.55 -3.38 -0.09
CA THR A 394 13.37 -2.66 0.90
C THR A 394 14.35 -1.71 0.23
N TRP A 395 14.54 -0.51 0.80
CA TRP A 395 15.42 0.51 0.26
C TRP A 395 16.91 0.13 0.37
N PRO A 396 17.76 0.44 -0.63
CA PRO A 396 19.20 0.37 -0.48
C PRO A 396 19.70 1.42 0.54
N GLY A 397 20.87 1.15 1.13
CA GLY A 397 21.46 2.03 2.16
C GLY A 397 20.58 2.22 3.40
N SER A 398 19.69 1.27 3.69
CA SER A 398 18.74 1.38 4.79
C SER A 398 19.42 1.30 6.16
N PRO A 399 18.81 1.88 7.21
CA PRO A 399 19.09 1.45 8.58
C PRO A 399 18.69 -0.03 8.80
N PRO A 400 19.14 -0.65 9.90
CA PRO A 400 18.69 -1.98 10.29
C PRO A 400 17.17 -2.05 10.42
N GLY A 401 16.58 -3.16 9.96
CA GLY A 401 15.16 -3.45 10.07
C GLY A 401 14.89 -4.95 9.92
N LEU A 402 13.64 -5.37 10.06
CA LEU A 402 13.28 -6.80 10.04
C LEU A 402 11.94 -7.06 9.36
N VAL A 403 11.93 -8.04 8.46
CA VAL A 403 10.72 -8.78 8.05
C VAL A 403 10.94 -10.25 8.39
N SER A 404 10.07 -10.81 9.24
CA SER A 404 10.22 -12.20 9.69
C SER A 404 8.89 -12.95 9.67
N GLY A 405 8.86 -14.14 9.06
CA GLY A 405 7.68 -15.00 9.04
C GLY A 405 6.63 -14.48 8.07
N ALA A 406 6.91 -14.58 6.77
CA ALA A 406 5.94 -14.30 5.71
C ALA A 406 5.61 -15.59 4.94
N LEU A 407 4.33 -15.95 4.88
CA LEU A 407 3.80 -17.08 4.15
C LEU A 407 2.92 -16.60 3.00
N PHE A 408 3.28 -17.02 1.78
CA PHE A 408 2.50 -16.85 0.57
C PHE A 408 2.08 -18.23 0.08
N GLU A 409 0.80 -18.58 0.16
CA GLU A 409 0.32 -19.96 -0.07
C GLU A 409 -0.93 -20.04 -0.96
N ASP A 410 -1.01 -21.03 -1.84
CA ASP A 410 -2.20 -21.29 -2.66
C ASP A 410 -2.61 -20.08 -3.53
N ILE A 411 -1.66 -19.49 -4.25
CA ILE A 411 -1.89 -18.28 -5.05
C ILE A 411 -1.95 -18.64 -6.54
N THR A 412 -3.00 -18.15 -7.22
CA THR A 412 -3.13 -18.26 -8.68
C THR A 412 -2.75 -16.95 -9.34
N MET A 413 -1.82 -17.01 -10.29
CA MET A 413 -1.34 -15.89 -11.08
C MET A 413 -1.95 -15.94 -12.48
N ASP A 414 -2.47 -14.83 -12.96
CA ASP A 414 -3.00 -14.71 -14.33
C ASP A 414 -2.40 -13.49 -15.03
N ASN A 415 -1.45 -13.75 -15.93
CA ASN A 415 -0.79 -12.73 -16.74
C ASN A 415 -0.18 -11.61 -15.87
N VAL A 416 0.59 -12.02 -14.86
CA VAL A 416 1.29 -11.12 -13.92
C VAL A 416 2.71 -10.89 -14.39
N SER A 417 3.19 -9.63 -14.44
CA SER A 417 4.51 -9.36 -15.00
C SER A 417 5.63 -10.01 -14.21
N LEU A 418 5.67 -9.81 -12.89
CA LEU A 418 6.66 -10.45 -12.00
C LEU A 418 5.96 -11.14 -10.81
N PRO A 419 5.56 -12.42 -10.94
CA PRO A 419 4.77 -13.14 -9.94
C PRO A 419 5.36 -13.21 -8.53
N ILE A 420 6.66 -13.46 -8.39
CA ILE A 420 7.34 -13.52 -7.08
C ILE A 420 8.54 -12.57 -7.12
N LEU A 421 8.51 -11.53 -6.29
CA LEU A 421 9.59 -10.54 -6.20
C LEU A 421 10.03 -10.30 -4.75
N VAL A 422 11.32 -10.50 -4.49
CA VAL A 422 12.02 -9.89 -3.36
C VAL A 422 13.02 -8.88 -3.93
N ASP A 423 12.81 -7.60 -3.62
CA ASP A 423 13.60 -6.48 -4.12
C ASP A 423 14.24 -5.71 -2.96
N GLN A 424 15.51 -6.01 -2.66
CA GLN A 424 16.30 -5.27 -1.68
C GLN A 424 17.15 -4.13 -2.28
N VAL A 425 16.87 -3.73 -3.52
CA VAL A 425 17.47 -2.56 -4.19
C VAL A 425 16.40 -1.56 -4.63
N TYR A 426 15.22 -1.60 -4.01
CA TYR A 426 14.05 -0.82 -4.40
C TYR A 426 14.36 0.68 -4.47
N CYS A 427 14.39 1.21 -5.69
CA CYS A 427 14.74 2.60 -5.97
C CYS A 427 13.87 3.20 -7.09
N PRO A 428 12.60 3.51 -6.81
CA PRO A 428 11.61 3.85 -7.83
C PRO A 428 11.96 5.13 -8.60
N HIS A 429 12.67 6.09 -7.99
CA HIS A 429 13.00 7.38 -8.61
C HIS A 429 14.49 7.57 -8.89
N GLY A 430 15.31 6.52 -8.76
CA GLY A 430 16.78 6.60 -8.96
C GLY A 430 17.54 7.43 -7.91
N LYS A 431 16.84 8.15 -7.02
CA LYS A 431 17.42 8.98 -5.95
C LYS A 431 17.37 8.25 -4.61
N CYS A 432 18.30 7.32 -4.41
CA CYS A 432 18.37 6.49 -3.20
C CYS A 432 19.74 6.57 -2.54
N LYS A 433 19.80 6.19 -1.26
CA LYS A 433 21.09 6.08 -0.57
C LYS A 433 21.90 4.94 -1.19
N SER A 434 23.21 5.13 -1.28
CA SER A 434 24.15 4.10 -1.71
C SER A 434 24.32 3.03 -0.63
N GLY A 435 24.70 1.83 -1.06
CA GLY A 435 25.03 0.70 -0.19
C GLY A 435 23.91 -0.34 -0.07
N PRO A 436 24.21 -1.50 0.52
CA PRO A 436 23.25 -2.59 0.65
C PRO A 436 22.11 -2.23 1.60
N SER A 437 20.91 -2.78 1.35
CA SER A 437 19.83 -2.78 2.36
C SER A 437 20.27 -3.55 3.60
N LYS A 438 19.99 -2.99 4.78
CA LYS A 438 20.21 -3.62 6.09
C LYS A 438 18.91 -4.14 6.73
N VAL A 439 17.82 -4.17 5.97
CA VAL A 439 16.60 -4.86 6.42
C VAL A 439 16.83 -6.36 6.28
N GLN A 440 16.88 -7.08 7.40
CA GLN A 440 16.96 -8.54 7.39
C GLN A 440 15.61 -9.10 6.95
N LEU A 441 15.63 -9.92 5.90
CA LEU A 441 14.50 -10.74 5.50
C LEU A 441 14.76 -12.17 5.95
N GLU A 442 13.84 -12.76 6.71
CA GLU A 442 14.00 -14.12 7.19
C GLU A 442 12.68 -14.88 7.31
N ASN A 443 12.76 -16.21 7.24
CA ASN A 443 11.61 -17.12 7.38
C ASN A 443 10.50 -16.76 6.37
N LEU A 444 10.88 -16.76 5.08
CA LEU A 444 9.97 -16.48 3.97
C LEU A 444 9.58 -17.81 3.32
N SER A 445 8.28 -18.04 3.11
CA SER A 445 7.77 -19.25 2.48
C SER A 445 6.84 -18.91 1.33
N PHE A 446 7.16 -19.42 0.14
CA PHE A 446 6.32 -19.34 -1.05
C PHE A 446 5.91 -20.75 -1.42
N LYS A 447 4.60 -21.04 -1.38
CA LYS A 447 4.08 -22.40 -1.51
C LYS A 447 2.87 -22.49 -2.42
N ASN A 448 2.83 -23.49 -3.30
CA ASN A 448 1.70 -23.75 -4.20
C ASN A 448 1.26 -22.49 -4.97
N ILE A 449 2.24 -21.82 -5.60
CA ILE A 449 2.00 -20.63 -6.43
C ILE A 449 2.05 -21.06 -7.89
N ARG A 450 0.96 -20.85 -8.61
CA ARG A 450 0.78 -21.38 -9.97
C ARG A 450 0.17 -20.36 -10.91
N GLY A 451 0.38 -20.55 -12.22
CA GLY A 451 -0.30 -19.78 -13.26
C GLY A 451 0.66 -19.15 -14.26
N THR A 452 0.35 -17.96 -14.74
CA THR A 452 1.05 -17.35 -15.88
C THR A 452 1.77 -16.05 -15.53
N SER A 453 2.97 -15.89 -16.08
CA SER A 453 3.72 -14.64 -16.07
C SER A 453 3.72 -14.00 -17.46
N SER A 454 3.56 -12.69 -17.55
CA SER A 454 3.64 -11.98 -18.83
C SER A 454 5.08 -11.63 -19.24
N THR A 455 6.07 -11.81 -18.36
CA THR A 455 7.50 -11.62 -18.66
C THR A 455 8.28 -12.92 -18.53
N LYS A 456 9.56 -12.89 -18.93
CA LYS A 456 10.44 -14.06 -18.81
C LYS A 456 10.80 -14.38 -17.36
N ILE A 457 11.09 -13.37 -16.55
CA ILE A 457 11.49 -13.57 -15.15
C ILE A 457 10.22 -13.74 -14.33
N ALA A 458 9.95 -14.96 -13.86
CA ALA A 458 8.74 -15.25 -13.09
C ALA A 458 8.99 -15.25 -11.57
N VAL A 459 10.22 -15.55 -11.17
CA VAL A 459 10.67 -15.54 -9.78
C VAL A 459 11.96 -14.72 -9.71
N GLN A 460 11.98 -13.67 -8.91
CA GLN A 460 13.15 -12.83 -8.71
C GLN A 460 13.40 -12.63 -7.22
N LEU A 461 14.48 -13.21 -6.71
CA LEU A 461 14.89 -13.10 -5.31
C LEU A 461 16.19 -12.29 -5.24
N ASN A 462 16.08 -10.96 -5.28
CA ASN A 462 17.21 -10.04 -5.25
C ASN A 462 17.51 -9.61 -3.80
N CYS A 463 18.15 -10.49 -3.05
CA CYS A 463 18.48 -10.23 -1.65
C CYS A 463 19.75 -9.38 -1.52
N SER A 464 19.85 -8.67 -0.40
CA SER A 464 20.93 -7.75 -0.11
C SER A 464 22.23 -8.50 0.18
N PRO A 465 23.38 -8.10 -0.40
CA PRO A 465 24.68 -8.69 -0.01
C PRO A 465 25.09 -8.28 1.42
N GLY A 466 24.57 -7.16 1.94
CA GLY A 466 24.83 -6.72 3.32
C GLY A 466 24.00 -7.45 4.38
N CYS A 467 22.85 -7.99 3.98
CA CYS A 467 21.97 -8.81 4.83
C CYS A 467 21.29 -9.89 3.95
N PRO A 468 22.03 -10.97 3.58
CA PRO A 468 21.47 -12.05 2.79
C PRO A 468 20.18 -12.61 3.40
N CYS A 469 19.23 -13.00 2.55
CA CYS A 469 17.96 -13.56 3.02
C CYS A 469 18.22 -14.90 3.74
N LYS A 470 17.55 -15.11 4.87
CA LYS A 470 17.69 -16.32 5.70
C LYS A 470 16.43 -17.16 5.65
N ASN A 471 16.57 -18.48 5.60
CA ASN A 471 15.44 -19.43 5.66
C ASN A 471 14.33 -19.08 4.66
N VAL A 472 14.70 -18.95 3.38
CA VAL A 472 13.74 -18.80 2.28
C VAL A 472 13.37 -20.18 1.77
N ALA A 473 12.08 -20.45 1.62
CA ALA A 473 11.57 -21.72 1.09
C ALA A 473 10.70 -21.47 -0.15
N LEU A 474 10.94 -22.26 -1.19
CA LEU A 474 10.11 -22.35 -2.40
C LEU A 474 9.57 -23.77 -2.50
N ALA A 475 8.25 -23.92 -2.51
CA ALA A 475 7.58 -25.21 -2.54
C ALA A 475 6.47 -25.22 -3.58
N ASP A 476 6.49 -26.19 -4.51
CA ASP A 476 5.42 -26.37 -5.51
C ASP A 476 5.10 -25.09 -6.30
N ILE A 477 6.12 -24.49 -6.91
CA ILE A 477 5.98 -23.31 -7.79
C ILE A 477 5.78 -23.80 -9.23
N ASN A 478 4.72 -23.32 -9.89
CA ASN A 478 4.40 -23.67 -11.27
C ASN A 478 3.93 -22.45 -12.08
N LEU A 479 4.88 -21.63 -12.47
CA LEU A 479 4.71 -20.42 -13.25
C LEU A 479 5.23 -20.63 -14.66
N VAL A 480 4.39 -20.38 -15.66
CA VAL A 480 4.75 -20.46 -17.07
C VAL A 480 4.68 -19.06 -17.68
N SER A 481 5.65 -18.72 -18.53
CA SER A 481 5.60 -17.44 -19.23
C SER A 481 4.65 -17.54 -20.42
N THR A 482 3.79 -16.53 -20.58
CA THR A 482 3.01 -16.27 -21.79
C THR A 482 3.66 -15.20 -22.66
N GLY A 483 4.81 -14.66 -22.24
CA GLY A 483 5.58 -13.65 -22.95
C GLY A 483 6.30 -14.20 -24.19
N LYS A 484 6.75 -13.29 -25.07
CA LYS A 484 7.47 -13.65 -26.31
C LYS A 484 8.94 -14.03 -26.07
N GLU A 485 9.45 -13.79 -24.86
CA GLU A 485 10.87 -13.91 -24.50
C GLU A 485 11.30 -15.34 -24.12
N GLY A 486 10.39 -16.31 -24.25
CA GLY A 486 10.64 -17.73 -24.01
C GLY A 486 10.04 -18.25 -22.71
N ALA A 487 10.53 -19.40 -22.24
CA ALA A 487 10.06 -20.01 -21.01
C ALA A 487 10.36 -19.13 -19.78
N ALA A 488 9.52 -19.26 -18.76
CA ALA A 488 9.77 -18.62 -17.47
C ALA A 488 11.13 -19.04 -16.90
N VAL A 489 11.80 -18.12 -16.21
CA VAL A 489 13.06 -18.35 -15.49
C VAL A 489 13.01 -17.77 -14.09
N SER A 490 13.91 -18.24 -13.22
CA SER A 490 14.14 -17.64 -11.91
C SER A 490 15.50 -16.98 -11.83
N ALA A 491 15.55 -15.79 -11.24
CA ALA A 491 16.78 -15.08 -10.94
C ALA A 491 16.96 -14.94 -9.43
N CYS A 492 18.17 -15.18 -8.93
CA CYS A 492 18.48 -15.08 -7.50
C CYS A 492 19.81 -14.34 -7.26
N SER A 493 19.91 -13.63 -6.14
CA SER A 493 21.18 -13.12 -5.59
C SER A 493 21.13 -13.15 -4.06
N ASN A 494 22.27 -13.47 -3.43
CA ASN A 494 22.44 -13.46 -1.96
C ASN A 494 21.37 -14.24 -1.20
N VAL A 495 20.94 -15.37 -1.76
CA VAL A 495 19.96 -16.28 -1.17
C VAL A 495 20.24 -17.70 -1.65
N LYS A 496 19.98 -18.67 -0.78
CA LYS A 496 19.98 -20.10 -1.10
C LYS A 496 18.65 -20.68 -0.62
N PRO A 497 17.59 -20.67 -1.45
CA PRO A 497 16.29 -21.13 -1.02
C PRO A 497 16.33 -22.65 -0.79
N THR A 498 15.61 -23.11 0.23
CA THR A 498 15.25 -24.52 0.33
C THR A 498 14.13 -24.80 -0.67
N VAL A 499 14.32 -25.81 -1.51
CA VAL A 499 13.40 -26.13 -2.59
C VAL A 499 12.75 -27.48 -2.32
N THR A 500 11.43 -27.55 -2.37
CA THR A 500 10.67 -28.79 -2.22
C THR A 500 9.57 -28.90 -3.28
N GLY A 501 9.21 -30.13 -3.64
CA GLY A 501 8.16 -30.36 -4.63
C GLY A 501 8.53 -29.90 -6.04
N LYS A 502 7.51 -29.56 -6.83
CA LYS A 502 7.70 -29.18 -8.24
C LYS A 502 8.17 -27.73 -8.36
N MET A 503 9.18 -27.48 -9.17
CA MET A 503 9.65 -26.13 -9.51
C MET A 503 9.67 -25.90 -11.01
N ILE A 504 8.70 -25.11 -11.48
CA ILE A 504 8.68 -24.51 -12.80
C ILE A 504 8.43 -23.01 -12.60
N PRO A 505 9.34 -22.12 -12.98
CA PRO A 505 10.73 -22.41 -13.41
C PRO A 505 11.59 -23.03 -12.30
N ALA A 506 12.76 -23.56 -12.68
CA ALA A 506 13.78 -23.99 -11.70
C ALA A 506 14.21 -22.80 -10.82
N ALA A 507 14.48 -23.05 -9.53
CA ALA A 507 14.46 -22.04 -8.47
C ALA A 507 15.46 -20.87 -8.60
N CYS A 508 16.67 -21.12 -9.09
CA CYS A 508 17.70 -20.09 -9.29
C CYS A 508 18.54 -20.48 -10.51
N THR A 509 18.15 -19.98 -11.69
CA THR A 509 18.80 -20.31 -12.97
C THR A 509 19.67 -19.18 -13.50
N GLU A 510 19.36 -17.94 -13.12
CA GLU A 510 20.08 -16.74 -13.52
C GLU A 510 20.58 -15.99 -12.27
N GLU A 511 21.68 -15.26 -12.41
CA GLU A 511 22.06 -14.27 -11.40
C GLU A 511 21.13 -13.06 -11.51
N CYS A 512 20.55 -12.64 -10.37
CA CYS A 512 19.86 -11.35 -10.30
C CYS A 512 20.85 -10.23 -10.63
N LYS A 513 20.72 -9.62 -11.81
CA LYS A 513 21.46 -8.42 -12.15
C LYS A 513 20.75 -7.22 -11.52
N PRO A 514 21.46 -6.31 -10.82
CA PRO A 514 20.89 -5.01 -10.50
C PRO A 514 20.49 -4.35 -11.83
N GLU A 515 19.25 -3.85 -11.91
CA GLU A 515 18.82 -3.10 -13.09
C GLU A 515 19.82 -1.96 -13.33
N LYS A 516 20.58 -2.04 -14.43
CA LYS A 516 21.36 -0.90 -14.92
C LYS A 516 20.32 0.10 -15.42
N LYS A 517 20.15 1.20 -14.70
CA LYS A 517 19.37 2.35 -15.17
C LYS A 517 20.25 3.30 -15.95
#